data_AF-A0A957SCX7-F1
#
_entry.id   AF-A0A957SCX7-F1
#
_cell.length_a   1.000
_cell.length_b   1.000
_cell.length_c   1.000
_cell.angle_alpha   90.00
_cell.angle_beta   90.00
_cell.angle_gamma   90.00
#
_symmetry.space_group_name_H-M   'P 1'
#
loop_
_entity.id
_entity.type
_entity.pdbx_description
1 polymer ?
#
loop_
_entity_poly.entity_id
_entity_poly.type
_entity_poly.pdbx_seq_one_letter_code
_entity_poly.pdbx_strand_id
1 'polypeptide(L)' 'LNPIEGLWKWMREDVTHHYCHESLHQLRQSCLDFIDAICHFPEQIIARLWPHFDLDPLIEKLRFSN' A
#
# COMPACT_ATOMS: atom_id res chain seq x y z
N LEU A 1 -7.34 -10.34 -7.75
CA LEU A 1 -6.56 -9.37 -6.94
C LEU A 1 -7.50 -8.25 -6.55
N ASN A 2 -7.92 -8.20 -5.29
CA ASN A 2 -8.77 -7.11 -4.80
C ASN A 2 -7.86 -5.97 -4.32
N PRO A 3 -7.88 -4.77 -4.94
CA PRO A 3 -7.01 -3.66 -4.57
C PRO A 3 -7.16 -3.25 -3.10
N ILE A 4 -8.34 -3.47 -2.51
CA ILE A 4 -8.59 -3.23 -1.08
C ILE A 4 -7.77 -4.17 -0.18
N GLU A 5 -7.58 -5.44 -0.57
CA GLU A 5 -6.74 -6.36 0.21
C GLU A 5 -5.27 -5.94 0.16
N GLY A 6 -4.80 -5.45 -1.00
CA GLY A 6 -3.47 -4.87 -1.15
C GLY A 6 -3.27 -3.65 -0.27
N LEU A 7 -4.28 -2.76 -0.22
CA LEU A 7 -4.29 -1.60 0.65
C LEU A 7 -4.21 -2.00 2.14
N TRP A 8 -5.00 -2.99 2.57
CA TRP A 8 -4.96 -3.46 3.96
C TRP A 8 -3.64 -4.12 4.33
N LYS A 9 -3.04 -4.86 3.40
CA LYS A 9 -1.71 -5.43 3.61
C LYS A 9 -0.68 -4.31 3.83
N TRP A 10 -0.68 -3.31 2.95
CA TRP A 10 0.24 -2.18 3.06
C TRP A 10 0.04 -1.38 4.35
N MET A 11 -1.21 -1.09 4.72
CA MET A 11 -1.51 -0.39 5.97
C MET A 11 -0.97 -1.15 7.19
N ARG A 12 -1.09 -2.48 7.24
CA ARG A 12 -0.51 -3.27 8.33
C ARG A 12 1.01 -3.22 8.37
N GLU A 13 1.66 -3.28 7.20
CA GLU A 13 3.12 -3.17 7.07
C GLU A 13 3.63 -1.84 7.62
N ASP A 14 2.97 -0.74 7.30
CA ASP A 14 3.40 0.60 7.67
C ASP A 14 3.03 0.97 9.11
N VAL A 15 1.81 0.62 9.54
CA VAL A 15 1.25 1.09 10.83
C VAL A 15 1.54 0.12 11.99
N THR A 16 1.67 -1.19 11.75
CA THR A 16 1.67 -2.19 12.83
C THR A 16 2.79 -3.22 12.79
N HIS A 17 3.43 -3.47 11.64
CA HIS A 17 4.35 -4.60 11.51
C HIS A 17 5.66 -4.43 12.29
N HIS A 18 6.14 -3.19 12.44
CA HIS A 18 7.37 -2.86 13.18
C HIS A 18 7.14 -1.89 14.34
N TYR A 19 5.87 -1.60 14.66
CA TYR A 19 5.50 -0.61 15.66
C TYR A 19 4.45 -1.18 16.61
N CYS A 20 4.75 -1.09 17.91
CA CYS A 20 3.77 -1.30 18.96
C CYS A 20 3.34 0.07 19.48
N HIS A 21 2.06 0.41 19.30
CA HIS A 21 1.49 1.64 19.82
C HIS A 21 1.27 1.53 21.33
N GLU A 22 1.60 2.58 22.08
CA GLU A 22 1.47 2.59 23.55
C GLU A 22 0.00 2.68 23.99
N SER A 23 -0.89 3.06 23.08
CA SER A 23 -2.33 3.15 23.33
C SER A 23 -3.15 2.94 22.05
N LEU A 24 -4.43 2.63 22.24
CA LEU A 24 -5.41 2.59 21.15
C LEU A 24 -5.55 3.95 20.45
N HIS A 25 -5.34 5.06 21.16
CA HIS A 25 -5.39 6.39 20.58
C HIS A 25 -4.27 6.61 19.57
N GLN A 26 -3.03 6.24 19.91
CA GLN A 26 -1.88 6.34 19.01
C GLN A 26 -2.04 5.43 17.78
N LEU A 27 -2.54 4.20 17.97
CA LEU A 27 -2.87 3.32 16.85
C LEU A 27 -3.90 3.97 15.92
N ARG A 28 -4.99 4.51 16.48
CA ARG A 28 -6.01 5.20 15.69
C ARG A 28 -5.43 6.39 14.93
N GLN A 29 -4.61 7.21 15.57
CA GLN A 29 -4.00 8.37 14.93
C GLN A 29 -3.12 7.94 13.76
N SER A 30 -2.27 6.92 13.96
CA SER A 30 -1.40 6.39 12.91
C SER A 30 -2.19 5.81 11.73
N CYS A 31 -3.34 5.19 11.99
CA CYS A 31 -4.26 4.76 10.94
C CYS A 31 -4.84 5.95 10.14
N LEU A 32 -5.21 7.04 10.81
CA LEU A 32 -5.74 8.25 10.16
C LEU A 32 -4.66 8.95 9.35
N ASP A 33 -3.46 9.08 9.90
CA ASP A 33 -2.31 9.71 9.21
C ASP A 33 -1.97 8.92 7.92
N PHE A 34 -2.02 7.58 7.97
CA PHE A 34 -1.88 6.74 6.78
C PHE A 34 -2.97 7.03 5.74
N ILE A 35 -4.24 7.11 6.16
CA ILE A 35 -5.37 7.40 5.26
C ILE A 35 -5.21 8.78 4.63
N ASP A 36 -4.85 9.79 5.41
CA ASP A 36 -4.63 11.14 4.91
C ASP A 36 -3.49 11.16 3.90
N ALA A 37 -2.37 10.49 4.19
CA ALA A 37 -1.23 10.40 3.27
C ALA A 37 -1.60 9.79 1.91
N ILE A 38 -2.34 8.68 1.88
CA ILE A 38 -2.75 8.05 0.62
C ILE A 38 -3.79 8.88 -0.14
N CYS A 39 -4.65 9.61 0.57
CA CYS A 39 -5.66 10.47 -0.04
C CYS A 39 -5.06 11.71 -0.73
N HIS A 40 -3.83 12.10 -0.41
CA HIS A 40 -3.15 13.22 -1.10
C HIS A 40 -2.78 12.89 -2.56
N PHE A 41 -2.62 11.60 -2.91
CA PHE A 41 -2.17 11.18 -4.24
C PHE A 41 -3.03 10.06 -4.84
N PRO A 42 -4.35 10.25 -4.99
CA PRO A 42 -5.30 9.18 -5.30
C PRO A 42 -4.97 8.44 -6.60
N GLU A 43 -4.54 9.13 -7.65
CA GLU A 43 -4.18 8.52 -8.94
C GLU A 43 -2.97 7.57 -8.82
N GLN A 44 -1.95 7.97 -8.06
CA GLN A 44 -0.75 7.16 -7.85
C GLN A 44 -1.06 5.92 -7.00
N ILE A 45 -1.94 6.06 -6.00
CA ILE A 45 -2.38 4.95 -5.17
C ILE A 45 -3.21 3.96 -5.97
N ILE A 46 -4.11 4.44 -6.83
CA ILE A 46 -4.86 3.58 -7.74
C ILE A 46 -3.89 2.85 -8.67
N ALA A 47 -2.96 3.55 -9.32
CA ALA A 47 -1.98 2.93 -10.20
C ALA A 47 -1.12 1.87 -9.49
N ARG A 48 -0.74 2.12 -8.23
CA ARG A 48 0.03 1.16 -7.40
C ARG A 48 -0.78 -0.08 -7.02
N LEU A 49 -2.06 0.08 -6.68
CA LEU A 49 -2.91 -1.01 -6.19
C LEU A 49 -3.56 -1.82 -7.31
N TRP A 50 -3.70 -1.21 -8.49
CA TRP A 50 -4.38 -1.84 -9.61
C TRP A 50 -3.53 -3.02 -10.13
N PRO A 51 -4.14 -4.21 -10.27
CA PRO A 51 -3.42 -5.32 -10.88
C PRO A 51 -3.11 -5.01 -12.34
N HIS A 52 -1.83 -5.11 -12.70
CA HIS A 52 -1.39 -5.12 -14.09
C HIS A 52 -1.55 -6.53 -14.64
N PHE A 53 -2.26 -6.66 -15.76
CA PHE A 53 -2.48 -7.93 -16.44
C PHE A 53 -1.52 -8.15 -17.61
N ASP A 54 -0.87 -7.06 -18.04
CA ASP A 54 0.12 -7.05 -19.11
C ASP A 54 1.41 -6.46 -18.57
N LEU A 55 2.55 -7.00 -19.05
CA LEU A 55 3.85 -6.44 -18.75
C LEU A 55 4.07 -5.18 -19.59
N ASP A 56 4.48 -4.08 -18.97
CA ASP A 56 4.95 -2.91 -19.71
C ASP A 56 6.39 -3.18 -20.21
N PRO A 57 6.65 -3.35 -21.51
CA PRO A 57 7.98 -3.71 -22.02
C PRO A 57 9.04 -2.63 -21.78
N LEU A 58 8.63 -1.38 -21.55
CA LEU A 58 9.50 -0.24 -21.31
C LEU A 58 9.87 -0.10 -19.83
N ILE A 59 8.95 -0.44 -18.92
CA ILE A 59 9.15 -0.37 -17.46
C ILE A 59 9.70 -1.69 -16.92
N GLU A 60 9.19 -2.82 -17.40
CA GLU A 60 9.43 -4.16 -16.87
C GLU A 60 10.34 -4.95 -17.80
N LYS A 61 11.61 -4.50 -17.93
CA LYS A 61 12.66 -5.30 -18.57
C LYS A 61 12.93 -6.58 -17.76
N LEU A 62 12.31 -7.67 -18.20
CA LEU A 62 12.71 -9.07 -17.97
C LEU A 62 12.91 -9.47 -16.50
N ARG A 63 11.80 -9.79 -15.82
CA ARG A 63 11.85 -10.74 -14.68
C ARG A 63 11.85 -12.16 -15.25
N PHE A 64 13.00 -12.62 -15.75
CA PHE A 64 13.12 -14.05 -16.00
C PHE A 64 13.11 -14.79 -14.67
N SER A 65 12.18 -15.72 -14.51
CA SER A 65 12.22 -16.72 -13.45
C SER A 65 13.39 -17.67 -13.75
N ASN A 66 14.35 -17.75 -12.83
CA ASN A 66 15.36 -18.82 -12.84
C ASN A 66 14.77 -20.08 -12.21
#